data_AF-A0A520HDB9-F1
#
_entry.id   AF-A0A520HDB9-F1
#
_cell.length_a   1.000
_cell.length_b   1.000
_cell.length_c   1.000
_cell.angle_alpha   90.00
_cell.angle_beta   90.00
_cell.angle_gamma   90.00
#
_symmetry.space_group_name_H-M   'P 1'
#
loop_
_entity.id
_entity.type
_entity.pdbx_description
1 polymer ?
#
loop_
_entity_poly.entity_id
_entity_poly.type
_entity_poly.pdbx_seq_one_letter_code
_entity_poly.pdbx_strand_id
1 'polypeptide(L)'
;MELIGLNGEALSTLKWKVVYASSEEITSANHAADKIFDQQESTFWQTQSVGAKPGYPHQVVIDLGEEQRIKGFRYLPRSDKKVDGMIKDFKLYIKTVPFSF
;
A
#
# COMPACT_ATOMS: atom_id res chain seq x y z
N MET A 1 -5.20 -3.66 -0.67
CA MET A 1 -4.48 -4.06 -1.89
C MET A 1 -4.27 -5.56 -1.84
N GLU A 2 -4.36 -6.21 -2.99
CA GLU A 2 -4.04 -7.62 -3.11
C GLU A 2 -3.10 -7.82 -4.29
N LEU A 3 -2.18 -8.79 -4.17
CA LEU A 3 -1.43 -9.31 -5.30
C LEU A 3 -2.10 -10.61 -5.74
N ILE A 4 -2.21 -10.81 -7.04
CA ILE A 4 -2.92 -11.96 -7.62
C ILE A 4 -1.89 -12.96 -8.12
N GLY A 5 -1.98 -14.19 -7.60
CA GLY A 5 -1.14 -15.32 -8.00
C GLY A 5 -1.50 -15.86 -9.38
N LEU A 6 -0.65 -16.74 -9.94
CA LEU A 6 -0.88 -17.32 -11.26
C LEU A 6 -2.25 -18.01 -11.39
N ASN A 7 -2.71 -18.66 -10.31
CA ASN A 7 -4.01 -19.33 -10.24
C ASN A 7 -5.23 -18.38 -10.27
N GLY A 8 -5.04 -17.06 -10.10
CA GLY A 8 -6.15 -16.10 -10.07
C GLY A 8 -6.64 -15.73 -8.68
N GLU A 9 -6.08 -16.33 -7.65
CA GLU A 9 -6.43 -16.05 -6.26
C GLU A 9 -5.51 -14.97 -5.69
N ALA A 10 -5.99 -14.29 -4.64
CA ALA A 10 -5.17 -13.35 -3.89
C ALA A 10 -4.08 -14.11 -3.11
N LEU A 11 -2.87 -13.56 -3.10
CA LEU A 11 -1.78 -14.07 -2.28
C LEU A 11 -2.04 -13.75 -0.80
N SER A 12 -1.62 -14.65 0.09
CA SER A 12 -1.68 -14.41 1.53
C SER A 12 -0.77 -13.24 1.93
N THR A 13 -1.30 -12.35 2.78
CA THR A 13 -0.59 -11.16 3.26
C THR A 13 0.08 -11.37 4.61
N LEU A 14 0.00 -12.56 5.20
CA LEU A 14 0.47 -12.84 6.57
C LEU A 14 1.96 -12.61 6.80
N LYS A 15 2.78 -12.80 5.75
CA LYS A 15 4.23 -12.59 5.80
C LYS A 15 4.64 -11.20 5.34
N TRP A 16 3.69 -10.38 4.89
CA TRP A 16 4.01 -9.08 4.32
C TRP A 16 4.42 -8.10 5.39
N LYS A 17 5.34 -7.22 5.02
CA LYS A 17 5.83 -6.17 5.89
C LYS A 17 6.01 -4.88 5.10
N VAL A 18 5.48 -3.78 5.63
CA VAL A 18 5.88 -2.46 5.13
C VAL A 18 7.33 -2.23 5.54
N VAL A 19 8.20 -2.04 4.54
CA VAL A 19 9.61 -1.70 4.78
C VAL A 19 9.88 -0.22 4.56
N TYR A 20 8.99 0.48 3.84
CA TYR A 20 9.08 1.91 3.62
C TYR A 20 7.72 2.50 3.28
N ALA A 21 7.43 3.70 3.80
CA ALA A 21 6.36 4.57 3.35
C ALA A 21 6.90 6.01 3.31
N SER A 22 6.70 6.73 2.20
CA SER A 22 7.21 8.10 2.07
C SER A 22 6.57 9.09 3.05
N SER A 23 5.34 8.80 3.49
CA SER A 23 4.58 9.61 4.45
C SER A 23 3.37 8.83 4.97
N GLU A 24 2.97 9.08 6.20
CA GLU A 24 1.82 8.44 6.85
C GLU A 24 1.09 9.45 7.75
N GLU A 25 -0.24 9.41 7.73
CA GLU A 25 -1.07 10.14 8.69
C GLU A 25 -1.30 9.25 9.93
N ILE A 26 -0.39 9.39 10.89
CA ILE A 26 -0.44 8.72 12.21
C ILE A 26 -0.63 9.70 13.37
N THR A 27 -0.79 11.00 13.07
CA THR A 27 -0.91 12.04 14.09
C THR A 27 -2.37 12.30 14.46
N SER A 28 -3.21 12.52 13.45
CA SER A 28 -4.63 12.82 13.60
C SER A 28 -5.54 11.61 13.37
N ALA A 29 -5.00 10.55 12.79
CA ALA A 29 -5.70 9.30 12.48
C ALA A 29 -4.71 8.11 12.53
N ASN A 30 -5.21 6.88 12.39
CA ASN A 30 -4.39 5.68 12.28
C ASN A 30 -4.37 5.16 10.83
N HIS A 31 -3.79 5.94 9.92
CA HIS A 31 -3.72 5.61 8.49
C HIS A 31 -2.31 5.19 8.08
N ALA A 32 -1.69 4.32 8.89
CA ALA A 32 -0.39 3.74 8.61
C ALA A 32 -0.43 2.83 7.36
N ALA A 33 0.73 2.59 6.76
CA ALA A 33 0.87 1.86 5.50
C ALA A 33 0.56 0.36 5.62
N ASP A 34 0.57 -0.20 6.83
CA ASP A 34 0.17 -1.60 7.08
C ASP A 34 -1.33 -1.84 6.78
N LYS A 35 -2.15 -0.78 6.82
CA LYS A 35 -3.57 -0.81 6.41
C LYS A 35 -3.78 -1.11 4.93
N ILE A 36 -2.73 -1.16 4.13
CA ILE A 36 -2.82 -1.56 2.72
C ILE A 36 -3.18 -3.04 2.57
N PHE A 37 -2.82 -3.90 3.51
CA PHE A 37 -2.95 -5.37 3.37
C PHE A 37 -3.47 -6.08 4.62
N ASP A 38 -4.13 -5.34 5.52
CA ASP A 38 -4.72 -5.86 6.77
C ASP A 38 -6.08 -6.57 6.58
N GLN A 39 -6.56 -6.68 5.33
CA GLN A 39 -7.83 -7.30 4.96
C GLN A 39 -9.08 -6.60 5.54
N GLN A 40 -8.99 -5.30 5.84
CA GLN A 40 -10.12 -4.50 6.32
C GLN A 40 -10.45 -3.37 5.32
N GLU A 41 -11.59 -3.44 4.65
CA GLU A 41 -11.99 -2.43 3.64
C GLU A 41 -12.33 -1.04 4.23
N SER A 42 -12.49 -0.98 5.56
CA SER A 42 -12.76 0.25 6.31
C SER A 42 -11.49 0.97 6.76
N THR A 43 -10.33 0.35 6.64
CA THR A 43 -9.03 0.96 6.95
C THR A 43 -8.31 1.29 5.64
N PHE A 44 -7.40 2.26 5.69
CA PHE A 44 -6.63 2.67 4.53
C PHE A 44 -5.36 3.39 4.96
N TRP A 45 -4.34 3.32 4.11
CA TRP A 45 -3.18 4.19 4.20
C TRP A 45 -3.50 5.58 3.67
N GLN A 46 -2.96 6.60 4.32
CA GLN A 46 -3.01 7.98 3.86
C GLN A 46 -1.66 8.65 4.14
N THR A 47 -1.16 9.44 3.20
CA THR A 47 -0.03 10.32 3.47
C THR A 47 -0.44 11.43 4.43
N GLN A 48 0.54 12.01 5.11
CA GLN A 48 0.29 13.00 6.16
C GLN A 48 -0.57 14.15 5.62
N SER A 49 -1.67 14.41 6.31
CA SER A 49 -2.69 15.42 5.97
C SER A 49 -2.74 16.57 7.00
N VAL A 50 -2.14 16.36 8.17
CA VAL A 50 -1.91 17.34 9.23
C VAL A 50 -0.41 17.46 9.49
N GLY A 51 0.13 18.69 9.56
CA GLY A 51 1.57 18.91 9.71
C GLY A 51 2.25 19.14 8.35
N ALA A 52 3.22 18.29 7.99
CA ALA A 52 4.12 18.56 6.86
C ALA A 52 3.41 18.53 5.49
N LYS A 53 2.40 17.68 5.32
CA LYS A 53 1.60 17.56 4.08
C LYS A 53 2.46 17.46 2.80
N PRO A 54 3.36 16.47 2.70
CA PRO A 54 4.22 16.35 1.54
C PRO A 54 3.38 16.16 0.27
N GLY A 55 3.85 16.71 -0.86
CA GLY A 55 3.21 16.52 -2.17
C GLY A 55 3.67 15.23 -2.88
N TYR A 56 3.05 14.95 -4.02
CA TYR A 56 3.42 13.82 -4.89
C TYR A 56 4.85 13.96 -5.45
N PRO A 57 5.53 12.84 -5.78
CA PRO A 57 5.06 11.46 -5.73
C PRO A 57 5.07 10.85 -4.32
N HIS A 58 4.21 9.85 -4.11
CA HIS A 58 4.17 9.06 -2.89
C HIS A 58 4.41 7.59 -3.21
N GLN A 59 5.05 6.88 -2.29
CA GLN A 59 5.44 5.50 -2.51
C GLN A 59 5.46 4.71 -1.21
N VAL A 60 5.12 3.44 -1.33
CA VAL A 60 5.18 2.43 -0.28
C VAL A 60 5.93 1.22 -0.83
N VAL A 61 6.76 0.61 -0.01
CA VAL A 61 7.49 -0.61 -0.34
C VAL A 61 7.08 -1.68 0.65
N ILE A 62 6.63 -2.82 0.12
CA ILE A 62 6.19 -3.97 0.88
C ILE A 62 7.12 -5.14 0.55
N ASP A 63 7.71 -5.72 1.58
CA ASP A 63 8.36 -7.02 1.50
C ASP A 63 7.29 -8.10 1.62
N LEU A 64 7.28 -9.05 0.68
CA LEU A 64 6.31 -10.14 0.66
C LEU A 64 6.68 -11.29 1.61
N GLY A 65 7.90 -11.29 2.15
CA GLY A 65 8.43 -12.27 3.09
C GLY A 65 8.87 -13.60 2.45
N GLU A 66 8.53 -13.82 1.18
CA GLU A 66 8.99 -14.94 0.36
C GLU A 66 8.86 -14.58 -1.14
N GLU A 67 9.59 -15.30 -2.00
CA GLU A 67 9.44 -15.12 -3.45
C GLU A 67 8.07 -15.64 -3.90
N GLN A 68 7.34 -14.82 -4.66
CA GLN A 68 5.98 -15.12 -5.12
C GLN A 68 5.85 -14.82 -6.62
N ARG A 69 5.08 -15.66 -7.32
CA ARG A 69 4.73 -15.42 -8.72
C ARG A 69 3.43 -14.63 -8.82
N ILE A 70 3.52 -13.42 -9.34
CA ILE A 70 2.43 -12.44 -9.41
C ILE A 70 2.02 -12.26 -10.87
N LYS A 71 0.71 -12.27 -11.15
CA LYS A 71 0.16 -11.93 -12.47
C LYS A 71 -0.57 -10.58 -12.52
N GLY A 72 -0.87 -10.00 -11.37
CA GLY A 72 -1.57 -8.73 -11.28
C GLY A 72 -1.73 -8.26 -9.85
N PHE A 73 -2.43 -7.14 -9.68
CA PHE A 73 -2.76 -6.60 -8.38
C PHE A 73 -4.15 -5.96 -8.41
N ARG A 74 -4.77 -5.82 -7.24
CA ARG A 74 -6.03 -5.09 -7.04
C ARG A 74 -5.82 -3.98 -6.02
N TYR A 75 -6.38 -2.82 -6.31
CA TYR A 75 -6.38 -1.64 -5.44
C TYR A 75 -7.82 -1.29 -5.07
N LEU A 76 -8.06 -1.15 -3.77
CA LEU A 76 -9.30 -0.62 -3.23
C LEU A 76 -8.98 0.78 -2.67
N PRO A 77 -9.55 1.86 -3.25
CA PRO A 77 -9.45 3.19 -2.68
C PRO A 77 -10.17 3.30 -1.33
N ARG A 78 -9.91 4.38 -0.61
CA ARG A 78 -10.66 4.74 0.61
C ARG A 78 -12.18 4.71 0.38
N SER A 79 -12.94 4.26 1.37
CA SER A 79 -14.40 4.06 1.31
C SER A 79 -15.21 5.07 2.13
N ASP A 80 -14.56 6.06 2.74
CA ASP A 80 -15.15 7.05 3.66
C ASP A 80 -15.82 8.27 2.97
N LYS A 81 -16.21 8.11 1.70
CA LYS A 81 -16.86 9.15 0.85
C LYS A 81 -16.02 10.41 0.60
N LYS A 82 -14.72 10.40 0.91
CA LYS A 82 -13.78 11.47 0.53
C LYS A 82 -13.03 11.10 -0.75
N VAL A 83 -12.76 12.10 -1.58
CA VAL A 83 -12.03 11.94 -2.85
C VAL A 83 -10.52 12.16 -2.70
N ASP A 84 -10.10 12.82 -1.62
CA ASP A 84 -8.69 13.12 -1.37
C ASP A 84 -7.88 11.83 -1.21
N GLY A 85 -6.76 11.75 -1.92
CA GLY A 85 -5.88 10.57 -1.87
C GLY A 85 -6.33 9.41 -2.76
N MET A 86 -7.38 9.55 -3.58
CA MET A 86 -7.65 8.61 -4.67
C MET A 86 -6.52 8.64 -5.69
N ILE A 87 -5.77 7.55 -5.79
CA ILE A 87 -4.61 7.45 -6.70
C ILE A 87 -5.12 7.40 -8.14
N LYS A 88 -4.68 8.35 -8.97
CA LYS A 88 -5.00 8.40 -10.40
C LYS A 88 -3.96 7.65 -11.22
N ASP A 89 -2.74 8.17 -11.23
CA ASP A 89 -1.61 7.61 -11.98
C ASP A 89 -0.67 6.89 -11.01
N PHE A 90 -0.25 5.67 -11.34
CA PHE A 90 0.64 4.87 -10.52
C PHE A 90 1.65 4.11 -11.37
N LYS A 91 2.72 3.66 -10.72
CA LYS A 91 3.67 2.68 -11.28
C LYS A 91 3.86 1.57 -10.26
N LEU A 92 3.85 0.33 -10.74
CA LEU A 92 4.15 -0.85 -9.92
C LEU A 92 5.53 -1.38 -10.30
N TYR A 93 6.40 -1.53 -9.32
CA TYR A 93 7.74 -2.11 -9.49
C TYR A 93 7.85 -3.37 -8.65
N ILE A 94 8.48 -4.40 -9.21
CA ILE A 94 8.67 -5.70 -8.54
C ILE A 94 10.15 -6.07 -8.66
N LYS A 95 10.74 -6.52 -7.55
CA LYS A 95 12.13 -6.96 -7.48
C LYS A 95 12.25 -8.18 -6.57
N THR A 96 13.21 -9.05 -6.87
CA THR A 96 13.64 -10.15 -5.99
C THR A 96 14.78 -9.73 -5.04
N VAL A 97 15.19 -8.47 -5.10
CA VAL A 97 16.22 -7.86 -4.25
C VAL A 97 15.67 -6.57 -3.60
N PRO A 98 16.20 -6.13 -2.46
CA PRO A 98 15.74 -4.92 -1.78
C PRO A 98 15.81 -3.67 -2.67
N PHE A 99 14.85 -2.76 -2.47
CA PHE A 99 14.92 -1.41 -3.04
C PHE A 99 15.89 -0.53 -2.24
N SER A 100 16.50 0.45 -2.91
CA SER A 100 17.20 1.56 -2.27
C SER A 100 16.27 2.76 -2.26
N PHE A 101 16.20 3.45 -1.12
CA PHE A 101 15.33 4.60 -0.85
C PHE A 101 16.10 5.69 -0.11
#